data_AF-A0A3N5P7E9-F1
#
_entry.id   AF-A0A3N5P7E9-F1
#
_cell.length_a   1.000
_cell.length_b   1.000
_cell.length_c   1.000
_cell.angle_alpha   90.00
_cell.angle_beta   90.00
_cell.angle_gamma   90.00
#
_symmetry.space_group_name_H-M   'P 1'
#
loop_
_entity.id
_entity.type
_entity.pdbx_description
1 polymer ?
#
loop_
_entity_poly.entity_id
_entity_poly.type
_entity_poly.pdbx_seq_one_letter_code
_entity_poly.pdbx_strand_id
1 'polypeptide(L)'
;MISIESDVDPESWAEYGGWYRQDYAIFYRPTGHKDKFIHAWLLLTGPQAPKGNKSPAAAVFDLLTDKDAQGSCTKCHSVDDLAGKGRLVNFSPPSVETKQGRFTNFIHEPHFGMLENRGCLTCHNLEKGRPYLKSYEQGNPQNFVSNFGAVKKDLCQTCHTSSMARQDCLLCHKYHVNGVITPIMSTKNPSE
;
A
#
# COMPACT_ATOMS: atom_id res chain seq x y z
N MET A 1 -31.41 -31.45 11.48
CA MET A 1 -30.34 -30.50 11.17
C MET A 1 -30.98 -29.14 11.00
N ILE A 2 -30.64 -28.19 11.86
CA ILE A 2 -31.09 -26.80 11.71
C ILE A 2 -30.06 -26.13 10.81
N SER A 3 -30.42 -25.83 9.56
CA SER A 3 -29.60 -24.98 8.70
C SER A 3 -29.64 -23.58 9.28
N ILE A 4 -28.49 -23.09 9.75
CA ILE A 4 -28.31 -21.68 10.08
C ILE A 4 -28.05 -20.98 8.75
N GLU A 5 -29.11 -20.66 8.02
CA GLU A 5 -29.03 -19.73 6.90
C GLU A 5 -28.97 -18.30 7.44
N SER A 6 -28.01 -17.53 6.95
CA SER A 6 -27.85 -16.11 7.27
C SER A 6 -28.73 -15.31 6.32
N ASP A 7 -29.62 -14.47 6.86
CA ASP A 7 -30.43 -13.52 6.06
C ASP A 7 -29.61 -12.35 5.49
N VAL A 8 -28.32 -12.27 5.83
CA VAL A 8 -27.41 -11.22 5.34
C VAL A 8 -26.84 -11.63 3.99
N ASP A 9 -27.08 -10.80 2.97
CA ASP A 9 -26.45 -10.94 1.65
C ASP A 9 -24.91 -10.88 1.77
N PRO A 10 -24.19 -11.93 1.35
CA PRO A 10 -22.74 -11.99 1.52
C PRO A 10 -21.97 -10.90 0.77
N GLU A 11 -22.46 -10.45 -0.39
CA GLU A 11 -21.80 -9.38 -1.14
C GLU A 11 -21.96 -8.02 -0.46
N SER A 12 -23.17 -7.71 0.02
CA SER A 12 -23.45 -6.52 0.82
C SER A 12 -22.62 -6.50 2.12
N TRP A 13 -22.45 -7.65 2.77
CA TRP A 13 -21.57 -7.76 3.94
C TRP A 13 -20.09 -7.52 3.59
N ALA A 14 -19.65 -8.01 2.42
CA ALA A 14 -18.28 -7.84 1.94
C ALA A 14 -17.93 -6.38 1.63
N GLU A 15 -18.89 -5.46 1.46
CA GLU A 15 -18.61 -4.03 1.31
C GLU A 15 -17.86 -3.45 2.52
N TYR A 16 -18.09 -4.00 3.71
CA TYR A 16 -17.36 -3.65 4.93
C TYR A 16 -16.02 -4.39 5.07
N GLY A 17 -15.68 -5.22 4.07
CA GLY A 17 -14.52 -6.09 4.01
C GLY A 17 -14.59 -7.30 4.95
N GLY A 18 -13.49 -8.05 5.02
CA GLY A 18 -13.40 -9.27 5.81
C GLY A 18 -13.76 -10.54 5.03
N TRP A 19 -14.07 -11.60 5.77
CA TRP A 19 -14.40 -12.90 5.21
C TRP A 19 -15.89 -12.98 4.84
N TYR A 20 -16.18 -13.48 3.65
CA TYR A 20 -17.54 -13.71 3.17
C TYR A 20 -17.62 -15.05 2.43
N ARG A 21 -18.82 -15.60 2.33
CA ARG A 21 -19.09 -16.87 1.66
C ARG A 21 -19.88 -16.60 0.38
N GLN A 22 -19.45 -17.19 -0.73
CA GLN A 22 -20.16 -17.12 -2.01
C GLN A 22 -19.91 -18.43 -2.76
N ASP A 23 -20.94 -18.98 -3.43
CA ASP A 23 -20.83 -20.18 -4.28
C ASP A 23 -20.05 -21.35 -3.66
N TYR A 24 -20.38 -21.69 -2.40
CA TYR A 24 -19.71 -22.74 -1.62
C TYR A 24 -18.20 -22.54 -1.37
N ALA A 25 -17.69 -21.33 -1.60
CA ALA A 25 -16.33 -20.92 -1.30
C ALA A 25 -16.29 -19.81 -0.23
N ILE A 26 -15.13 -19.64 0.39
CA ILE A 26 -14.85 -18.56 1.34
C ILE A 26 -13.86 -17.61 0.68
N PHE A 27 -14.20 -16.32 0.67
CA PHE A 27 -13.42 -15.25 0.08
C PHE A 27 -13.06 -14.20 1.14
N TYR A 28 -11.99 -13.45 0.88
CA TYR A 28 -11.56 -12.35 1.72
C TYR A 28 -11.54 -11.04 0.92
N ARG A 29 -12.16 -9.98 1.43
CA ARG A 29 -12.10 -8.64 0.85
C ARG A 29 -11.31 -7.69 1.76
N PRO A 30 -10.16 -7.16 1.31
CA PRO A 30 -9.39 -6.21 2.11
C PRO A 30 -10.16 -4.91 2.35
N THR A 31 -9.96 -4.34 3.53
CA THR A 31 -10.67 -3.13 4.00
C THR A 31 -9.96 -1.81 3.64
N GLY A 32 -8.71 -1.86 3.20
CA GLY A 32 -7.95 -0.66 2.81
C GLY A 32 -6.44 -0.86 2.80
N HIS A 33 -5.70 0.26 2.70
CA HIS A 33 -4.24 0.24 2.82
C HIS A 33 -3.83 -0.22 4.23
N LYS A 34 -2.83 -1.11 4.31
CA LYS A 34 -2.43 -1.77 5.56
C LYS A 34 -3.56 -2.58 6.20
N ASP A 35 -4.34 -3.30 5.38
CA ASP A 35 -5.28 -4.31 5.85
C ASP A 35 -4.59 -5.29 6.81
N LYS A 36 -5.19 -5.49 8.00
CA LYS A 36 -4.55 -6.21 9.11
C LYS A 36 -4.29 -7.67 8.78
N PHE A 37 -5.20 -8.32 8.06
CA PHE A 37 -5.07 -9.73 7.73
C PHE A 37 -3.93 -9.91 6.73
N ILE A 38 -3.98 -9.23 5.59
CA ILE A 38 -2.96 -9.39 4.55
C ILE A 38 -1.58 -8.99 5.09
N HIS A 39 -1.48 -7.87 5.79
CA HIS A 39 -0.22 -7.42 6.36
C HIS A 39 0.37 -8.42 7.36
N ALA A 40 -0.45 -8.95 8.28
CA ALA A 40 0.01 -9.93 9.25
C ALA A 40 0.45 -11.24 8.59
N TRP A 41 -0.28 -11.70 7.57
CA TRP A 41 0.07 -12.92 6.86
C TRP A 41 1.36 -12.78 6.04
N LEU A 42 1.58 -11.64 5.39
CA LEU A 42 2.84 -11.37 4.70
C LEU A 42 4.03 -11.38 5.67
N LEU A 43 3.87 -10.77 6.86
CA LEU A 43 4.91 -10.79 7.91
C LEU A 43 5.16 -12.19 8.48
N LEU A 44 4.11 -13.00 8.63
CA LEU A 44 4.20 -14.35 9.20
C LEU A 44 4.82 -15.34 8.23
N THR A 45 4.41 -15.28 6.96
CA THR A 45 4.73 -16.31 5.96
C THR A 45 6.05 -16.02 5.23
N GLY A 46 6.39 -14.75 5.01
CA GLY A 46 7.63 -14.36 4.31
C GLY A 46 8.90 -14.99 4.88
N PRO A 47 9.19 -14.87 6.19
CA PRO A 47 10.39 -15.45 6.80
C PRO A 47 10.49 -16.98 6.66
N GLN A 48 9.35 -17.65 6.51
CA GLN A 48 9.24 -19.11 6.35
C GLN A 48 9.19 -19.54 4.87
N ALA A 49 9.28 -18.58 3.96
CA ALA A 49 9.11 -18.76 2.54
C ALA A 49 10.38 -18.37 1.74
N PRO A 50 11.55 -19.01 1.92
CA PRO A 50 12.67 -18.85 1.00
C PRO A 50 12.27 -19.06 -0.46
N LYS A 51 12.93 -18.35 -1.38
CA LYS A 51 12.68 -18.49 -2.83
C LYS A 51 12.85 -19.93 -3.29
N GLY A 52 11.85 -20.46 -4.00
CA GLY A 52 11.82 -21.85 -4.47
C GLY A 52 11.33 -22.88 -3.45
N ASN A 53 11.03 -22.48 -2.21
CA ASN A 53 10.40 -23.34 -1.23
C ASN A 53 8.92 -23.59 -1.61
N LYS A 54 8.42 -24.81 -1.34
CA LYS A 54 7.04 -25.23 -1.58
C LYS A 54 6.26 -25.51 -0.28
N SER A 55 6.74 -25.00 0.85
CA SER A 55 6.05 -25.11 2.13
C SER A 55 4.66 -24.44 2.06
N PRO A 56 3.71 -24.82 2.93
CA PRO A 56 2.42 -24.13 3.01
C PRO A 56 2.56 -22.63 3.24
N ALA A 57 3.54 -22.20 4.06
CA ALA A 57 3.84 -20.78 4.24
C ALA A 57 4.33 -20.12 2.95
N ALA A 58 5.17 -20.80 2.16
CA ALA A 58 5.60 -20.28 0.86
C ALA A 58 4.46 -20.15 -0.13
N ALA A 59 3.57 -21.14 -0.20
CA ALA A 59 2.38 -21.08 -1.07
C ALA A 59 1.47 -19.90 -0.71
N VAL A 60 1.25 -19.63 0.58
CA VAL A 60 0.45 -18.48 1.00
C VAL A 60 1.16 -17.16 0.71
N PHE A 61 2.46 -17.07 0.99
CA PHE A 61 3.23 -15.87 0.69
C PHE A 61 3.22 -15.55 -0.80
N ASP A 62 3.44 -16.56 -1.66
CA ASP A 62 3.40 -16.42 -3.11
C ASP A 62 2.02 -15.96 -3.58
N LEU A 63 0.94 -16.55 -3.06
CA LEU A 63 -0.44 -16.14 -3.37
C LEU A 63 -0.70 -14.66 -3.01
N LEU A 64 -0.22 -14.21 -1.85
CA LEU A 64 -0.44 -12.83 -1.38
C LEU A 64 0.51 -11.80 -2.03
N THR A 65 1.59 -12.26 -2.65
CA THR A 65 2.57 -11.39 -3.33
C THR A 65 2.47 -11.43 -4.85
N ASP A 66 1.64 -12.31 -5.41
CA ASP A 66 1.38 -12.43 -6.84
C ASP A 66 0.93 -11.10 -7.46
N LYS A 67 1.23 -10.91 -8.76
CA LYS A 67 0.86 -9.71 -9.52
C LYS A 67 -0.65 -9.44 -9.53
N ASP A 68 -1.47 -10.49 -9.43
CA ASP A 68 -2.93 -10.45 -9.40
C ASP A 68 -3.49 -10.58 -7.98
N ALA A 69 -2.63 -10.60 -6.95
CA ALA A 69 -3.04 -10.74 -5.56
C ALA A 69 -3.96 -9.59 -5.12
N GLN A 70 -5.01 -9.98 -4.39
CA GLN A 70 -5.95 -9.04 -3.80
C GLN A 70 -5.24 -8.16 -2.76
N GLY A 71 -5.49 -6.85 -2.81
CA GLY A 71 -4.73 -5.86 -2.03
C GLY A 71 -3.43 -5.40 -2.69
N SER A 72 -2.82 -6.22 -3.58
CA SER A 72 -1.70 -5.83 -4.46
C SER A 72 -0.57 -5.09 -3.73
N CYS A 73 -0.25 -5.49 -2.50
CA CYS A 73 0.72 -4.79 -1.64
C CYS A 73 2.08 -4.68 -2.32
N THR A 74 2.46 -5.72 -3.07
CA THR A 74 3.72 -5.80 -3.79
C THR A 74 3.82 -4.86 -4.99
N LYS A 75 2.72 -4.22 -5.42
CA LYS A 75 2.78 -3.16 -6.43
C LYS A 75 3.40 -1.85 -5.91
N CYS A 76 3.48 -1.69 -4.59
CA CYS A 76 4.07 -0.52 -3.95
C CYS A 76 5.21 -0.86 -2.99
N HIS A 77 5.18 -2.05 -2.40
CA HIS A 77 6.19 -2.54 -1.46
C HIS A 77 7.01 -3.64 -2.11
N SER A 78 8.34 -3.53 -2.09
CA SER A 78 9.19 -4.61 -2.63
C SER A 78 9.10 -5.87 -1.76
N VAL A 79 9.40 -7.01 -2.38
CA VAL A 79 9.68 -8.27 -1.68
C VAL A 79 11.18 -8.47 -1.67
N ASP A 80 11.76 -8.50 -0.48
CA ASP A 80 13.20 -8.53 -0.29
C ASP A 80 13.61 -9.95 0.09
N ASP A 81 14.56 -10.53 -0.64
CA ASP A 81 15.15 -11.83 -0.33
C ASP A 81 16.22 -11.64 0.77
N LEU A 82 15.99 -12.20 1.95
CA LEU A 82 16.97 -12.20 3.04
C LEU A 82 17.80 -13.49 2.97
N ALA A 83 19.11 -13.35 2.72
CA ALA A 83 20.01 -14.49 2.57
C ALA A 83 19.86 -15.49 3.74
N GLY A 84 19.29 -16.67 3.44
CA GLY A 84 19.04 -17.75 4.40
C GLY A 84 17.90 -17.52 5.42
N LYS A 85 17.13 -16.43 5.32
CA LYS A 85 16.10 -16.04 6.30
C LYS A 85 14.70 -15.82 5.70
N GLY A 86 14.47 -16.31 4.49
CA GLY A 86 13.19 -16.18 3.80
C GLY A 86 13.06 -14.85 3.06
N ARG A 87 11.82 -14.39 2.90
CA ARG A 87 11.43 -13.16 2.19
C ARG A 87 10.76 -12.18 3.13
N LEU A 88 10.87 -10.89 2.85
CA LEU A 88 10.20 -9.85 3.62
C LEU A 88 9.54 -8.84 2.68
N VAL A 89 8.29 -8.46 2.94
CA VAL A 89 7.71 -7.30 2.27
C VAL A 89 8.21 -6.03 2.96
N ASN A 90 8.83 -5.13 2.20
CA ASN A 90 9.38 -3.91 2.73
C ASN A 90 8.29 -2.85 2.94
N PHE A 91 7.77 -2.79 4.17
CA PHE A 91 6.80 -1.78 4.59
C PHE A 91 7.43 -0.49 5.12
N SER A 92 8.76 -0.34 5.07
CA SER A 92 9.41 0.84 5.59
C SER A 92 8.95 2.08 4.80
N PRO A 93 8.63 3.19 5.49
CA PRO A 93 8.42 4.44 4.81
C PRO A 93 9.75 4.87 4.15
N PRO A 94 9.70 5.73 3.11
CA PRO A 94 10.91 6.36 2.60
C PRO A 94 11.67 7.03 3.74
N SER A 95 12.99 6.79 3.80
CA SER A 95 13.90 7.38 4.80
C SER A 95 13.89 8.91 4.78
N VAL A 96 14.41 9.53 5.84
CA VAL A 96 14.54 10.99 5.90
C VAL A 96 15.47 11.48 4.78
N GLU A 97 16.53 10.75 4.47
CA GLU A 97 17.48 11.03 3.38
C GLU A 97 16.78 10.97 2.01
N THR A 98 15.88 10.01 1.78
CA THR A 98 15.07 9.97 0.54
C THR A 98 13.96 11.03 0.51
N LYS A 99 13.66 11.66 1.66
CA LYS A 99 12.76 12.81 1.78
C LYS A 99 13.49 14.16 1.84
N GLN A 100 14.83 14.19 1.93
CA GLN A 100 15.58 15.44 1.93
C GLN A 100 15.31 16.20 0.63
N GLY A 101 14.94 17.47 0.74
CA GLY A 101 14.50 18.31 -0.38
C GLY A 101 13.03 18.14 -0.79
N ARG A 102 12.30 17.15 -0.24
CA ARG A 102 10.85 16.99 -0.46
C ARG A 102 10.08 17.77 0.61
N PHE A 103 9.99 19.08 0.40
CA PHE A 103 9.18 19.97 1.24
C PHE A 103 7.70 19.88 0.94
N THR A 104 7.26 18.96 0.08
CA THR A 104 5.85 18.80 -0.28
C THR A 104 5.28 17.50 0.27
N ASN A 105 4.08 17.57 0.83
CA ASN A 105 3.31 16.43 1.28
C ASN A 105 2.05 16.29 0.42
N PHE A 106 1.65 15.05 0.16
CA PHE A 106 0.40 14.74 -0.51
C PHE A 106 -0.30 13.61 0.24
N ILE A 107 -1.58 13.78 0.53
CA ILE A 107 -2.42 12.78 1.20
C ILE A 107 -3.47 12.33 0.18
N HIS A 108 -3.49 11.04 -0.13
CA HIS A 108 -4.38 10.49 -1.16
C HIS A 108 -5.85 10.48 -0.74
N GLU A 109 -6.13 10.17 0.52
CA GLU A 109 -7.49 9.96 1.05
C GLU A 109 -8.48 11.11 0.75
N PRO A 110 -8.15 12.39 1.01
CA PRO A 110 -9.04 13.51 0.68
C PRO A 110 -9.39 13.62 -0.81
N HIS A 111 -8.58 13.01 -1.68
CA HIS A 111 -8.73 13.07 -3.14
C HIS A 111 -9.41 11.81 -3.70
N PHE A 112 -9.78 10.83 -2.87
CA PHE A 112 -10.43 9.61 -3.38
C PHE A 112 -11.81 9.87 -3.99
N GLY A 113 -12.58 10.82 -3.43
CA GLY A 113 -13.88 11.21 -3.97
C GLY A 113 -13.85 11.82 -5.38
N MET A 114 -12.68 12.29 -5.85
CA MET A 114 -12.52 12.91 -7.18
C MET A 114 -11.85 11.98 -8.21
N LEU A 115 -11.55 10.72 -7.86
CA LEU A 115 -10.87 9.81 -8.79
C LEU A 115 -11.78 9.31 -9.92
N GLU A 116 -13.11 9.35 -9.71
CA GLU A 116 -14.13 8.89 -10.64
C GLU A 116 -13.70 7.59 -11.36
N ASN A 117 -13.93 7.49 -12.68
CA ASN A 117 -13.59 6.31 -13.48
C ASN A 117 -12.11 6.25 -13.90
N ARG A 118 -11.35 7.34 -13.72
CA ARG A 118 -9.93 7.41 -14.10
C ARG A 118 -8.99 6.89 -13.02
N GLY A 119 -9.45 6.76 -11.77
CA GLY A 119 -8.67 6.20 -10.68
C GLY A 119 -7.36 6.95 -10.47
N CYS A 120 -6.27 6.22 -10.30
CA CYS A 120 -4.92 6.79 -10.17
C CYS A 120 -4.51 7.69 -11.36
N LEU A 121 -5.12 7.47 -12.55
CA LEU A 121 -4.83 8.23 -13.77
C LEU A 121 -5.48 9.62 -13.80
N THR A 122 -6.23 9.97 -12.77
CA THR A 122 -6.66 11.35 -12.52
C THR A 122 -5.45 12.22 -12.17
N CYS A 123 -4.50 11.67 -11.40
CA CYS A 123 -3.32 12.40 -10.96
C CYS A 123 -2.02 12.02 -11.67
N HIS A 124 -1.88 10.76 -12.03
CA HIS A 124 -0.66 10.25 -12.64
C HIS A 124 -0.83 9.96 -14.12
N ASN A 125 0.21 10.28 -14.90
CA ASN A 125 0.36 9.72 -16.23
C ASN A 125 1.23 8.46 -16.15
N LEU A 126 0.95 7.46 -16.99
CA LEU A 126 1.81 6.29 -17.10
C LEU A 126 2.98 6.60 -18.05
N GLU A 127 4.19 6.37 -17.57
CA GLU A 127 5.40 6.50 -18.39
C GLU A 127 5.71 5.17 -19.07
N LYS A 128 5.57 5.16 -20.41
CA LYS A 128 5.85 3.98 -21.23
C LYS A 128 7.35 3.66 -21.21
N GLY A 129 7.69 2.37 -21.19
CA GLY A 129 9.07 1.90 -21.28
C GLY A 129 9.89 1.93 -19.98
N ARG A 130 9.30 2.37 -18.86
CA ARG A 130 9.92 2.21 -17.54
C ARG A 130 10.04 0.71 -17.19
N PRO A 131 11.17 0.23 -16.66
CA PRO A 131 11.36 -1.17 -16.26
C PRO A 131 10.63 -1.52 -14.94
N TYR A 132 9.38 -1.05 -14.77
CA TYR A 132 8.59 -1.23 -13.55
C TYR A 132 8.43 -2.71 -13.18
N LEU A 133 7.96 -3.54 -14.10
CA LEU A 133 7.80 -4.98 -13.86
C LEU A 133 9.14 -5.67 -13.55
N LYS A 134 10.21 -5.30 -14.27
CA LYS A 134 11.55 -5.85 -14.03
C LYS A 134 12.10 -5.49 -12.66
N SER A 135 11.70 -4.34 -12.10
CA SER A 135 12.16 -3.91 -10.77
C SER A 135 11.70 -4.83 -9.63
N TYR A 136 10.71 -5.71 -9.87
CA TYR A 136 10.26 -6.73 -8.92
C TYR A 136 11.08 -8.02 -8.96
N GLU A 137 11.75 -8.32 -10.07
CA GLU A 137 12.48 -9.60 -10.23
C GLU A 137 13.75 -9.66 -9.37
N GLN A 138 14.36 -8.50 -9.12
CA GLN A 138 15.62 -8.34 -8.39
C GLN A 138 15.50 -8.43 -6.86
N GLY A 139 14.28 -8.36 -6.31
CA GLY A 139 14.05 -8.43 -4.86
C GLY A 139 14.82 -7.39 -4.03
N ASN A 140 15.04 -6.18 -4.56
CA ASN A 140 15.78 -5.11 -3.91
C ASN A 140 14.97 -3.80 -3.91
N PRO A 141 14.64 -3.21 -2.74
CA PRO A 141 13.79 -2.03 -2.59
C PRO A 141 14.42 -0.75 -3.16
N GLN A 142 15.76 -0.66 -3.11
CA GLN A 142 16.48 0.55 -3.48
C GLN A 142 16.49 0.79 -4.99
N ASN A 143 16.14 -0.24 -5.76
CA ASN A 143 16.15 -0.22 -7.20
C ASN A 143 14.73 -0.23 -7.80
N PHE A 144 13.69 0.05 -7.00
CA PHE A 144 12.31 0.12 -7.48
C PHE A 144 12.12 1.28 -8.48
N VAL A 145 11.40 1.03 -9.57
CA VAL A 145 11.08 2.04 -10.60
C VAL A 145 9.59 2.08 -10.84
N SER A 146 8.89 3.11 -10.38
CA SER A 146 7.46 3.32 -10.67
C SER A 146 7.20 3.51 -12.17
N ASN A 147 6.06 3.00 -12.66
CA ASN A 147 5.50 3.35 -13.97
C ASN A 147 4.61 4.61 -13.93
N PHE A 148 4.28 5.12 -12.74
CA PHE A 148 3.61 6.40 -12.60
C PHE A 148 4.61 7.54 -12.71
N GLY A 149 4.33 8.48 -13.62
CA GLY A 149 5.05 9.73 -13.73
C GLY A 149 4.80 10.65 -12.54
N ALA A 150 5.74 11.58 -12.33
CA ALA A 150 5.62 12.59 -11.30
C ALA A 150 4.42 13.52 -11.55
N VAL A 151 3.71 13.85 -10.48
CA VAL A 151 2.61 14.83 -10.53
C VAL A 151 3.18 16.24 -10.61
N LYS A 152 2.69 17.04 -11.54
CA LYS A 152 3.09 18.45 -11.70
C LYS A 152 2.22 19.36 -10.84
N LYS A 153 2.79 20.46 -10.36
CA LYS A 153 2.08 21.50 -9.59
C LYS A 153 0.84 22.01 -10.34
N ASP A 154 0.94 22.18 -11.66
CA ASP A 154 -0.15 22.67 -12.50
C ASP A 154 -1.41 21.82 -12.37
N LEU A 155 -1.26 20.50 -12.19
CA LEU A 155 -2.40 19.62 -11.94
C LEU A 155 -3.08 19.97 -10.61
N CYS A 156 -2.32 20.16 -9.54
CA CYS A 156 -2.87 20.53 -8.23
C CYS A 156 -3.68 21.82 -8.33
N GLN A 157 -3.22 22.77 -9.14
CA GLN A 157 -3.88 24.07 -9.36
C GLN A 157 -5.18 23.98 -10.18
N THR A 158 -5.49 22.84 -10.79
CA THR A 158 -6.79 22.67 -11.47
C THR A 158 -7.96 22.59 -10.48
N CYS A 159 -7.73 22.03 -9.29
CA CYS A 159 -8.75 21.93 -8.24
C CYS A 159 -8.50 22.89 -7.07
N HIS A 160 -7.23 23.18 -6.75
CA HIS A 160 -6.87 24.14 -5.72
C HIS A 160 -6.81 25.56 -6.30
N THR A 161 -7.96 26.22 -6.33
CA THR A 161 -8.17 27.59 -6.82
C THR A 161 -8.98 28.39 -5.81
N SER A 162 -9.05 29.72 -5.98
CA SER A 162 -9.88 30.57 -5.12
C SER A 162 -11.37 30.21 -5.14
N SER A 163 -11.85 29.54 -6.19
CA SER A 163 -13.27 29.21 -6.42
C SER A 163 -13.66 27.76 -6.11
N MET A 164 -12.71 26.89 -5.75
CA MET A 164 -12.98 25.47 -5.52
C MET A 164 -12.35 24.99 -4.19
N ALA A 165 -11.18 24.36 -4.22
CA ALA A 165 -10.47 23.97 -3.02
C ALA A 165 -9.48 25.05 -2.60
N ARG A 166 -9.43 25.37 -1.31
CA ARG A 166 -8.48 26.33 -0.73
C ARG A 166 -7.05 26.12 -1.25
N GLN A 167 -6.33 27.22 -1.46
CA GLN A 167 -4.99 27.21 -2.07
C GLN A 167 -3.98 27.99 -1.21
N ASP A 168 -3.55 27.37 -0.09
CA ASP A 168 -2.52 27.94 0.79
C ASP A 168 -1.18 27.20 0.61
N CYS A 169 -0.07 27.92 0.75
CA CYS A 169 1.28 27.36 0.62
C CYS A 169 1.50 26.15 1.55
N LEU A 170 0.96 26.23 2.78
CA LEU A 170 1.11 25.21 3.82
C LEU A 170 0.26 23.95 3.59
N LEU A 171 -0.63 23.93 2.59
CA LEU A 171 -1.39 22.72 2.25
C LEU A 171 -0.50 21.69 1.57
N CYS A 172 0.35 22.15 0.66
CA CYS A 172 1.31 21.28 -0.01
C CYS A 172 2.66 21.32 0.71
N HIS A 173 3.11 22.48 1.19
CA HIS A 173 4.46 22.63 1.72
C HIS A 173 4.56 22.40 3.24
N LYS A 174 5.50 21.55 3.64
CA LYS A 174 5.99 21.43 5.03
C LYS A 174 7.37 22.07 5.12
N TYR A 175 7.46 23.19 5.84
CA TYR A 175 8.73 23.85 6.13
C TYR A 175 9.60 23.05 7.13
N HIS A 176 8.99 22.18 7.93
CA HIS A 176 9.68 21.33 8.90
C HIS A 176 9.56 19.86 8.49
N VAL A 177 10.70 19.26 8.10
CA VAL A 177 10.76 17.90 7.52
C VAL A 177 10.47 16.81 8.55
N ASN A 178 10.72 17.08 9.83
CA ASN A 178 10.59 16.09 10.92
C ASN A 178 9.24 16.18 11.68
N GLY A 179 8.34 17.09 11.28
CA GLY A 179 7.22 17.48 12.14
C GLY A 179 7.71 18.14 13.43
N VAL A 180 6.78 18.53 14.30
CA VAL A 180 7.11 18.91 15.68
C VAL A 180 7.23 17.61 16.48
N ILE A 181 8.44 17.21 16.88
CA ILE A 181 8.63 16.08 17.79
C ILE A 181 8.22 16.57 19.18
N THR A 182 6.95 16.35 19.55
CA THR A 182 6.52 16.53 20.94
C THR A 182 6.91 15.29 21.76
N PRO A 183 7.33 15.43 23.03
CA PRO A 183 7.73 14.30 23.89
C PRO A 183 6.68 13.19 24.01
N ILE A 184 5.41 13.50 23.76
CA ILE A 184 4.26 12.59 23.83
C ILE A 184 4.27 11.55 22.68
N MET A 185 4.97 11.82 21.58
CA MET A 185 5.06 10.93 20.41
C MET A 185 6.28 10.01 20.40
N SER A 186 7.16 10.11 21.41
CA SER A 186 8.32 9.24 21.58
C SER A 186 8.09 8.31 22.77
N THR A 187 7.32 7.24 22.58
CA THR A 187 7.27 6.14 23.54
C THR A 187 8.54 5.31 23.37
N LYS A 188 9.56 5.58 24.20
CA LYS A 188 10.63 4.60 24.41
C LYS A 188 10.10 3.56 25.40
N ASN A 189 10.15 2.28 25.04
CA ASN A 189 10.02 1.24 26.05
C ASN A 189 11.22 1.38 27.01
N PRO A 190 11.02 1.23 28.32
CA PRO A 190 12.12 1.16 29.26
C PRO A 190 13.06 0.05 28.82
N SER A 191 14.34 0.36 28.68
CA SER A 191 15.38 -0.65 28.57
C SER A 191 15.48 -1.40 29.90
N GLU A 192 15.40 -2.74 29.84
CA GLU A 192 15.83 -3.62 30.94
C GLU A 192 17.31 -3.41 31.27
#